data_AF-A0A2E2Z4A7-F1
#
_entry.id   AF-A0A2E2Z4A7-F1
#
_cell.length_a   1.000
_cell.length_b   1.000
_cell.length_c   1.000
_cell.angle_alpha   90.00
_cell.angle_beta   90.00
_cell.angle_gamma   90.00
#
_symmetry.space_group_name_H-M   'P 1'
#
loop_
_entity.id
_entity.type
_entity.pdbx_description
1 polymer ?
#
loop_
_entity_poly.entity_id
_entity_poly.type
_entity_poly.pdbx_seq_one_letter_code
_entity_poly.pdbx_strand_id
1 'polypeptide(L)' 'MVIGRTFVKLLRWGLRFHSVFHVLEFVSALIETAYVTAGLAFFAGAIEVLASFLLPHEHVHFKGLIPTVHEECDDSDQDP' A
#
# COMPACT_ATOMS: atom_id res chain seq x y z
N MET A 1 -15.13 -5.66 11.15
CA MET A 1 -14.85 -6.87 10.32
C MET A 1 -13.37 -7.27 10.48
N VAL A 2 -13.06 -8.45 11.01
CA VAL A 2 -11.69 -8.87 11.37
C VAL A 2 -10.82 -9.20 10.14
N ILE A 3 -11.42 -9.75 9.06
CA ILE A 3 -10.73 -10.08 7.80
C ILE A 3 -10.08 -8.86 7.14
N GLY A 4 -10.79 -7.71 7.08
CA GLY A 4 -10.26 -6.49 6.46
C GLY A 4 -9.01 -5.95 7.19
N ARG A 5 -8.99 -6.02 8.53
CA ARG A 5 -7.86 -5.54 9.33
C ARG A 5 -6.60 -6.38 9.12
N THR A 6 -6.74 -7.71 9.05
CA THR A 6 -5.61 -8.62 8.80
C THR A 6 -5.11 -8.51 7.36
N PHE A 7 -6.02 -8.36 6.39
CA PHE A 7 -5.67 -8.19 4.99
C PHE A 7 -4.86 -6.91 4.75
N VAL A 8 -5.28 -5.75 5.26
CA VAL A 8 -4.53 -4.50 5.08
C VAL A 8 -3.16 -4.54 5.78
N LYS A 9 -3.07 -5.24 6.93
CA LYS A 9 -1.76 -5.50 7.57
C LYS A 9 -0.85 -6.34 6.69
N LEU A 10 -1.36 -7.43 6.12
CA LEU A 10 -0.62 -8.25 5.16
C LEU A 10 -0.24 -7.46 3.91
N LEU A 11 -1.14 -6.63 3.39
CA LEU A 11 -0.89 -5.79 2.22
C LEU A 11 0.27 -4.83 2.47
N ARG A 12 0.24 -4.07 3.58
CA ARG A 12 1.33 -3.15 3.96
C ARG A 12 2.67 -3.87 4.09
N TRP A 13 2.68 -5.04 4.72
CA TRP A 13 3.91 -5.81 4.88
C TRP A 13 4.40 -6.40 3.55
N GLY A 14 3.47 -6.85 2.71
CA GLY A 14 3.74 -7.33 1.36
C GLY A 14 4.32 -6.24 0.47
N LEU A 15 3.76 -5.02 0.48
CA LEU A 15 4.29 -3.85 -0.23
C LEU A 15 5.71 -3.50 0.22
N ARG A 16 6.00 -3.55 1.53
CA ARG A 16 7.37 -3.34 2.04
C ARG A 16 8.33 -4.42 1.58
N PHE A 17 7.94 -5.69 1.69
CA PHE A 17 8.79 -6.79 1.27
C PHE A 17 9.03 -6.79 -0.26
N HIS A 18 7.98 -6.52 -1.03
CA HIS A 18 8.06 -6.45 -2.49
C HIS A 18 8.96 -5.31 -2.96
N SER A 19 8.89 -4.15 -2.31
CA SER A 19 9.75 -3.01 -2.63
C SER A 19 11.26 -3.33 -2.54
N VAL A 20 11.67 -4.31 -1.72
CA VAL A 20 13.07 -4.78 -1.66
C VAL A 20 13.46 -5.48 -2.97
N PHE A 21 12.58 -6.26 -3.57
CA PHE A 21 12.85 -6.90 -4.86
C PHE A 21 12.96 -5.89 -5.99
N HIS A 22 12.17 -4.81 -5.98
CA HIS A 22 12.34 -3.71 -6.94
C HIS A 22 13.73 -3.05 -6.82
N VAL A 23 14.29 -2.94 -5.62
CA VAL A 23 15.67 -2.44 -5.44
C VAL A 23 16.68 -3.40 -6.06
N LEU A 24 16.52 -4.71 -5.85
CA LEU A 24 17.41 -5.72 -6.45
C LEU A 24 17.31 -5.70 -7.99
N GLU A 25 16.09 -5.59 -8.52
CA GLU A 25 15.83 -5.51 -9.96
C GLU A 25 16.38 -4.21 -10.55
N PHE A 26 16.21 -3.08 -9.86
CA PHE A 26 16.78 -1.80 -10.27
C PHE A 26 18.30 -1.86 -10.39
N VAL A 27 18.99 -2.35 -9.35
CA VAL A 27 20.45 -2.50 -9.36
C VAL A 27 20.89 -3.47 -10.46
N SER A 28 20.21 -4.61 -10.60
CA SER A 28 20.53 -5.59 -11.65
C SER A 28 20.35 -4.99 -13.05
N ALA A 29 19.27 -4.25 -13.28
CA ALA A 29 18.99 -3.59 -14.55
C ALA A 29 20.00 -2.48 -14.88
N LEU A 30 20.52 -1.75 -13.88
CA LEU A 30 21.61 -0.79 -14.08
C LEU A 30 22.90 -1.47 -14.53
N ILE A 31 23.25 -2.61 -13.91
CA ILE A 31 24.44 -3.41 -14.28
C ILE A 31 24.32 -3.93 -15.71
N GLU A 32 23.14 -4.41 -16.09
CA GLU A 32 22.83 -4.94 -17.43
C GLU A 32 22.53 -3.83 -18.46
N THR A 33 22.68 -2.55 -18.10
CA THR A 33 22.36 -1.38 -18.97
C THR A 33 20.93 -1.33 -19.50
N ALA A 34 20.00 -2.05 -18.85
CA ALA A 34 18.58 -2.13 -19.18
C ALA A 34 17.80 -0.95 -18.58
N TYR A 35 18.05 0.27 -19.07
CA TYR A 35 17.56 1.50 -18.45
C TYR A 35 16.04 1.64 -18.37
N VAL A 36 15.30 1.09 -19.34
CA VAL A 36 13.83 1.09 -19.29
C VAL A 36 13.33 0.25 -18.11
N THR A 37 13.90 -0.95 -17.93
CA THR A 37 13.61 -1.82 -16.79
C THR A 37 14.01 -1.15 -15.48
N ALA A 38 15.19 -0.53 -15.42
CA ALA A 38 15.61 0.22 -14.25
C ALA A 38 14.62 1.34 -13.91
N GLY A 39 14.16 2.11 -14.90
CA GLY A 39 13.16 3.15 -14.72
C GLY A 39 11.84 2.61 -14.16
N LEU A 40 11.34 1.50 -14.70
CA LEU A 40 10.11 0.86 -14.25
C LEU A 40 10.24 0.30 -12.83
N ALA A 41 11.32 -0.41 -12.52
CA ALA A 41 11.57 -0.95 -11.19
C ALA A 41 11.70 0.16 -10.13
N PHE A 42 12.40 1.25 -10.47
CA PHE A 42 12.49 2.42 -9.59
C PHE A 42 11.12 3.07 -9.34
N PHE A 43 10.34 3.29 -10.40
CA PHE A 43 9.04 3.95 -10.29
C PHE A 43 8.02 3.09 -9.54
N ALA A 44 7.94 1.80 -9.85
CA ALA A 44 7.09 0.84 -9.16
C ALA A 44 7.49 0.70 -7.69
N GLY A 45 8.79 0.53 -7.40
CA GLY A 45 9.31 0.47 -6.04
C GLY A 45 8.99 1.74 -5.24
N ALA A 46 9.13 2.93 -5.84
CA ALA A 46 8.76 4.17 -5.18
C ALA A 46 7.27 4.21 -4.82
N ILE A 47 6.39 3.85 -5.77
CA ILE A 47 4.94 3.77 -5.53
C ILE A 47 4.63 2.78 -4.40
N GLU A 48 5.26 1.61 -4.39
CA GLU A 48 5.01 0.61 -3.36
C GLU A 48 5.44 1.07 -1.96
N VAL A 49 6.60 1.73 -1.86
CA VAL A 49 7.06 2.32 -0.60
C VAL A 49 6.06 3.38 -0.13
N LEU A 50 5.70 4.33 -1.00
CA LEU A 50 4.72 5.38 -0.73
C LEU A 50 3.38 4.78 -0.27
N ALA A 51 2.84 3.83 -1.04
CA ALA A 51 1.59 3.15 -0.72
C ALA A 51 1.67 2.40 0.62
N SER A 52 2.82 1.83 0.99
CA SER A 52 2.98 1.14 2.27
C SER A 52 2.82 2.06 3.50
N PHE A 53 3.05 3.36 3.33
CA PHE A 53 2.83 4.39 4.37
C PHE A 53 1.48 5.07 4.24
N LEU A 54 1.01 5.31 3.00
CA LEU A 54 -0.23 6.04 2.71
C LEU A 54 -1.49 5.17 2.84
N LEU A 55 -1.35 3.83 2.87
CA LEU A 55 -2.47 2.93 3.17
C LEU A 55 -2.97 3.19 4.60
N PRO A 56 -4.20 3.73 4.77
CA PRO A 56 -4.67 4.25 6.05
C PRO A 56 -4.77 3.17 7.13
N HIS A 57 -4.56 3.59 8.38
CA HIS A 57 -4.67 2.72 9.56
C HIS A 57 -6.12 2.51 10.00
N GLU A 58 -7.05 3.38 9.60
CA GLU A 58 -8.45 3.33 10.01
C GLU A 58 -9.39 2.50 9.16
N HIS A 59 -10.51 2.22 9.80
CA HIS A 59 -11.68 1.52 9.33
C HIS A 59 -12.27 2.23 8.12
N VAL A 60 -12.17 1.61 6.95
CA VAL A 60 -12.96 2.00 5.80
C VAL A 60 -14.41 1.55 6.05
N HIS A 61 -15.26 2.46 6.51
CA HIS A 61 -16.71 2.25 6.50
C HIS A 61 -17.20 2.42 5.06
N PHE A 62 -17.43 1.30 4.38
CA PHE A 62 -18.06 1.29 3.05
C PHE A 62 -19.57 1.56 3.21
N LYS A 63 -19.96 2.83 3.33
CA LYS A 63 -21.36 3.26 3.26
C LYS A 63 -21.68 3.60 1.79
N GLY A 64 -21.85 2.58 0.95
CA GLY A 64 -22.22 2.74 -0.47
C GLY A 64 -21.04 2.93 -1.44
N LEU A 65 -21.24 3.72 -2.52
CA LEU A 65 -20.32 3.85 -3.66
C LEU A 65 -19.04 4.66 -3.37
N ILE A 66 -19.00 5.45 -2.30
CA ILE A 66 -17.83 6.25 -1.91
C ILE A 66 -17.50 5.91 -0.44
N PRO A 67 -16.37 5.24 -0.17
CA PRO A 67 -15.96 4.97 1.19
C PRO A 67 -15.51 6.27 1.90
N THR A 68 -16.16 6.58 3.01
CA THR A 68 -15.76 7.69 3.90
C THR A 68 -14.69 7.18 4.87
N VAL A 69 -13.49 7.76 4.82
CA VAL A 69 -12.36 7.45 5.73
C VAL A 69 -12.43 8.40 6.92
N HIS A 70 -12.50 7.88 8.14
CA HIS A 70 -12.49 8.66 9.39
C HIS A 70 -11.34 8.21 10.28
N GLU A 71 -10.68 9.17 10.95
CA GLU A 71 -9.45 8.95 11.73
C GLU A 71 -9.70 8.36 13.14
N GLU A 72 -10.91 8.54 13.67
CA GLU A 72 -11.40 7.92 14.88
C GLU A 72 -12.81 7.38 14.63
N CYS A 73 -13.06 6.13 15.04
CA CYS A 73 -14.43 5.64 15.15
C CYS A 73 -15.02 6.25 16.42
N ASP A 74 -15.83 7.28 16.28
CA ASP A 74 -16.65 7.74 17.38
C ASP A 74 -17.80 6.74 17.52
N ASP A 75 -17.87 6.02 18.65
CA ASP A 75 -18.92 5.02 18.94
C ASP A 75 -20.34 5.65 19.00
N SER A 76 -20.45 6.96 18.78
CA SER A 76 -21.65 7.79 18.73
C SER A 76 -22.39 7.76 17.39
N ASP A 77 -21.82 7.18 16.32
CA ASP A 77 -22.50 7.00 15.02
C ASP A 77 -23.45 5.77 14.97
N GLN A 78 -24.09 5.45 16.10
CA GLN A 78 -25.32 4.66 16.14
C GLN A 78 -26.50 5.62 16.12
N ASP A 79 -26.80 6.20 14.96
CA ASP A 79 -28.16 6.73 14.72
C ASP A 79 -29.06 5.53 14.35
N PRO A 80 -30.30 5.46 14.89
CA PRO A 80 -31.14 4.26 15.00
C PRO A 80 -31.61 3.67 13.66
#